data_AF-A0A3Q3J4W0-F1
#
_entry.id   AF-A0A3Q3J4W0-F1
#
_cell.length_a   1.000
_cell.length_b   1.000
_cell.length_c   1.000
_cell.angle_alpha   90.00
_cell.angle_beta   90.00
_cell.angle_gamma   90.00
#
_symmetry.space_group_name_H-M   'P 1'
#
loop_
_entity.id
_entity.type
_entity.pdbx_description
1 polymer ?
#
loop_
_entity_poly.entity_id
_entity_poly.type
_entity_poly.pdbx_seq_one_letter_code
_entity_poly.pdbx_strand_id
1 'polypeptide(L)'
;MGVIMFFKQIWNNFMELGYPLLQNWWSRRKMKKGGGGGQNVENKTQLPQWDKDWNLQPMNAHGLVDEYLEMVLQFGFTTIFVAAFPLAPLLALLNNIIEIRLDAYKFVTQWRRPMPARATDIGIWHGILEGIGVLAVITNAFVIAITSDYIPRFVYAFKYGPCVDKGHHHEDECLQGYMNSSLSVFDMSELKNSSQPRYCRYRDYRAPPWSPVPYEFTLQFWHVLAARLAFIIVFEHLVFGIKSFIAYLIPDMPKDLCDRMRREKYLMQEMMYEAELEHLQERKKNGGGYHHEWP
;
A
#
# COMPACT_ATOMS: atom_id res chain seq x y z
N MET A 1 -8.25 13.36 0.32
CA MET A 1 -7.90 11.93 0.37
C MET A 1 -9.06 11.02 -0.01
N GLY A 2 -10.15 10.99 0.76
CA GLY A 2 -11.30 10.11 0.46
C GLY A 2 -11.87 10.25 -0.96
N VAL A 3 -11.99 11.49 -1.46
CA VAL A 3 -12.42 11.78 -2.85
C VAL A 3 -11.44 11.19 -3.86
N ILE A 4 -10.14 11.49 -3.74
CA ILE A 4 -9.12 11.00 -4.67
C ILE A 4 -9.09 9.48 -4.69
N MET A 5 -9.13 8.84 -3.52
CA MET A 5 -9.11 7.38 -3.39
C MET A 5 -10.35 6.75 -4.02
N PHE A 6 -11.54 7.24 -3.71
CA PHE A 6 -12.80 6.70 -4.24
C PHE A 6 -12.92 6.90 -5.76
N PHE A 7 -12.67 8.11 -6.25
CA PHE A 7 -12.81 8.42 -7.67
C PHE A 7 -11.71 7.78 -8.52
N LYS A 8 -10.46 7.78 -8.05
CA LYS A 8 -9.37 7.09 -8.75
C LYS A 8 -9.69 5.60 -8.87
N GLN A 9 -10.18 4.98 -7.79
CA GLN A 9 -10.47 3.56 -7.80
C GLN A 9 -11.60 3.21 -8.77
N ILE A 10 -12.71 3.95 -8.72
CA ILE A 10 -13.83 3.72 -9.64
C ILE A 10 -13.41 3.96 -11.09
N TRP A 11 -12.61 5.00 -11.32
CA TRP A 11 -12.13 5.34 -12.65
C TRP A 11 -11.17 4.30 -13.22
N ASN A 12 -10.23 3.81 -12.40
CA ASN A 12 -9.29 2.76 -12.79
C ASN A 12 -10.04 1.48 -13.14
N ASN A 13 -10.86 0.94 -12.23
CA ASN A 13 -11.64 -0.28 -12.49
C ASN A 13 -12.53 -0.15 -13.74
N PHE A 14 -13.09 1.05 -13.99
CA PHE A 14 -13.87 1.32 -15.19
C PHE A 14 -13.02 1.31 -16.47
N MET A 15 -11.87 1.98 -16.47
CA MET A 15 -10.99 2.04 -17.64
C MET A 15 -10.32 0.70 -17.93
N GLU A 16 -9.93 -0.01 -16.89
CA GLU A 16 -9.28 -1.32 -16.96
C GLU A 16 -10.19 -2.37 -17.62
N LEU A 17 -11.50 -2.34 -17.34
CA LEU A 17 -12.47 -3.19 -18.02
C LEU A 17 -12.91 -2.61 -19.38
N GLY A 18 -13.18 -1.31 -19.42
CA GLY A 18 -13.77 -0.63 -20.57
C GLY A 18 -12.85 -0.57 -21.78
N TYR A 19 -11.57 -0.27 -21.56
CA TYR A 19 -10.57 -0.11 -22.62
C TYR A 19 -10.36 -1.39 -23.45
N PRO A 20 -10.03 -2.57 -22.85
CA PRO A 20 -9.83 -3.78 -23.63
C PRO A 20 -11.10 -4.28 -24.30
N LEU A 21 -12.27 -4.14 -23.65
CA LEU A 21 -13.56 -4.50 -24.25
C LEU A 21 -13.86 -3.65 -25.50
N LEU A 22 -13.67 -2.33 -25.41
CA LEU A 22 -13.91 -1.41 -26.50
C LEU A 22 -12.96 -1.67 -27.67
N GLN A 23 -11.68 -1.92 -27.38
CA GLN A 23 -10.67 -2.21 -28.39
C GLN A 23 -10.91 -3.55 -29.09
N ASN A 24 -11.22 -4.61 -28.34
CA ASN A 24 -11.55 -5.92 -28.89
C ASN A 24 -12.85 -5.88 -29.72
N TRP A 25 -13.85 -5.13 -29.26
CA TRP A 25 -15.08 -4.88 -30.01
C TRP A 25 -14.83 -4.09 -31.29
N TRP A 26 -13.97 -3.06 -31.26
CA TRP A 26 -13.64 -2.27 -32.43
C TRP A 26 -12.83 -3.07 -33.45
N SER A 27 -11.87 -3.87 -33.00
CA SER A 27 -11.12 -4.79 -33.87
C SER A 27 -12.05 -5.78 -34.58
N ARG A 28 -12.98 -6.41 -33.84
CA ARG A 28 -14.00 -7.30 -34.41
C ARG A 28 -14.90 -6.59 -35.44
N ARG A 29 -15.30 -5.34 -35.18
CA ARG A 29 -16.07 -4.53 -36.14
C ARG A 29 -15.27 -4.19 -37.39
N LYS A 30 -13.98 -3.84 -37.26
CA LYS A 30 -13.09 -3.53 -38.39
C LYS A 30 -12.90 -4.76 -39.28
N MET A 31 -12.69 -5.94 -38.69
CA MET A 31 -12.63 -7.21 -39.44
C MET A 31 -13.93 -7.50 -40.20
N LYS A 32 -15.09 -7.21 -39.59
CA LYS A 32 -16.40 -7.39 -40.24
C LYS A 32 -16.66 -6.43 -41.40
N LYS A 33 -16.08 -5.22 -41.37
CA LYS A 33 -16.19 -4.21 -42.45
C LYS A 33 -15.08 -4.29 -43.50
N GLY A 34 -13.87 -4.72 -43.14
CA GLY A 34 -12.71 -4.82 -44.03
C GLY A 34 -12.67 -6.08 -44.90
N GLY A 35 -13.45 -7.11 -44.57
CA GLY A 35 -13.74 -8.23 -45.45
C GLY A 35 -14.71 -7.82 -46.56
N GLY A 36 -14.19 -7.16 -47.59
CA GLY A 36 -14.95 -6.76 -48.77
C GLY A 36 -15.53 -7.96 -49.52
N GLY A 37 -16.83 -7.93 -49.77
CA GLY A 37 -17.43 -8.38 -51.04
C GLY A 37 -17.20 -9.81 -51.54
N GLY A 38 -16.84 -10.79 -50.71
CA GLY A 38 -16.68 -12.19 -51.12
C GLY A 38 -17.75 -13.09 -50.52
N GLN A 39 -18.56 -13.72 -51.37
CA GLN A 39 -19.55 -14.74 -51.04
C GLN A 39 -18.93 -15.86 -50.19
N ASN A 40 -19.35 -15.97 -48.92
CA ASN A 40 -19.37 -17.18 -48.07
C ASN A 40 -19.77 -16.79 -46.65
N VAL A 41 -21.02 -16.32 -46.52
CA VAL A 41 -21.57 -15.83 -45.24
C VAL A 41 -21.98 -16.97 -44.31
N GLU A 42 -22.00 -18.23 -44.78
CA GLU A 42 -22.46 -19.38 -43.99
C GLU A 42 -21.36 -20.08 -43.16
N ASN A 43 -20.07 -19.91 -43.48
CA ASN A 43 -18.95 -20.49 -42.72
C ASN A 43 -18.31 -19.52 -41.71
N LYS A 44 -18.99 -18.43 -41.32
CA LYS A 44 -18.53 -17.51 -40.26
C LYS A 44 -18.60 -18.09 -38.85
N THR A 45 -19.16 -19.28 -38.69
CA THR A 45 -19.43 -19.93 -37.39
C THR A 45 -18.19 -20.55 -36.75
N GLN A 46 -17.11 -20.82 -37.48
CA GLN A 46 -15.91 -21.45 -36.90
C GLN A 46 -14.60 -20.85 -37.42
N LEU A 47 -14.31 -19.60 -37.05
CA LEU A 47 -12.92 -19.13 -37.05
C LEU A 47 -12.07 -20.10 -36.21
N PRO A 48 -10.91 -20.54 -36.71
CA PRO A 48 -10.04 -21.42 -35.95
C PRO A 48 -9.57 -20.72 -34.68
N GLN A 49 -9.23 -21.49 -33.64
CA GLN A 49 -8.95 -20.92 -32.32
C GLN A 49 -7.75 -19.95 -32.33
N TRP A 50 -6.72 -20.26 -33.11
CA TRP A 50 -5.54 -19.39 -33.23
C TRP A 50 -5.87 -18.02 -33.84
N ASP A 51 -6.83 -17.91 -34.77
CA ASP A 51 -7.29 -16.62 -35.31
C ASP A 51 -8.04 -15.81 -34.24
N LYS A 52 -8.85 -16.48 -33.41
CA LYS A 52 -9.56 -15.84 -32.29
C LYS A 52 -8.57 -15.29 -31.27
N ASP A 53 -7.55 -16.06 -30.93
CA ASP A 53 -6.51 -15.70 -29.96
C ASP A 53 -5.56 -14.63 -30.51
N TRP A 54 -5.30 -14.65 -31.83
CA TRP A 54 -4.50 -13.62 -32.49
C TRP A 54 -5.20 -12.25 -32.46
N ASN A 55 -6.53 -12.22 -32.49
CA ASN A 55 -7.30 -10.97 -32.47
C ASN A 55 -7.49 -10.37 -31.06
N LEU A 56 -7.05 -11.07 -30.00
CA LEU A 56 -6.98 -10.51 -28.64
C LEU A 56 -5.75 -9.61 -28.48
N GLN A 57 -5.81 -8.69 -27.51
CA GLN A 57 -4.67 -7.84 -27.20
C GLN A 57 -3.49 -8.67 -26.67
N PRO A 58 -2.25 -8.43 -27.14
CA PRO A 58 -1.09 -8.96 -26.47
C PRO A 58 -0.93 -8.29 -25.10
N MET A 59 -0.38 -9.00 -24.12
CA MET A 59 -0.03 -8.40 -22.84
C MET A 59 1.00 -7.27 -23.05
N ASN A 60 0.92 -6.20 -22.24
CA ASN A 60 1.83 -5.07 -22.32
C ASN A 60 3.29 -5.53 -22.29
N ALA A 61 4.19 -4.79 -22.96
CA ALA A 61 5.63 -5.08 -22.95
C ALA A 61 6.23 -5.04 -21.53
N HIS A 62 5.60 -4.28 -20.62
CA HIS A 62 5.94 -4.19 -19.21
C HIS A 62 5.26 -5.26 -18.34
N GLY A 63 4.52 -6.19 -18.93
CA GLY A 63 3.90 -7.33 -18.28
C GLY A 63 2.97 -6.93 -17.14
N LEU A 64 3.27 -7.43 -15.93
CA LEU A 64 2.47 -7.24 -14.71
C LEU A 64 2.82 -5.94 -13.95
N VAL A 65 3.73 -5.11 -14.46
CA VAL A 65 4.21 -3.90 -13.75
C VAL A 65 3.06 -2.95 -13.44
N ASP A 66 2.14 -2.73 -14.39
CA ASP A 66 1.01 -1.83 -14.21
C ASP A 66 0.05 -2.34 -13.12
N GLU A 67 -0.21 -3.66 -13.11
CA GLU A 67 -1.05 -4.33 -12.10
C GLU A 67 -0.43 -4.24 -10.69
N TYR A 68 0.88 -4.46 -10.57
CA TYR A 68 1.57 -4.28 -9.30
C TYR A 68 1.60 -2.81 -8.85
N LEU A 69 1.79 -1.87 -9.79
CA LEU A 69 1.82 -0.44 -9.47
C LEU A 69 0.50 0.03 -8.90
N GLU A 70 -0.63 -0.40 -9.47
CA GLU A 70 -1.97 -0.13 -8.95
C GLU A 70 -2.09 -0.58 -7.48
N MET A 71 -1.75 -1.84 -7.21
CA MET A 71 -1.83 -2.42 -5.87
C MET A 71 -0.90 -1.74 -4.87
N VAL A 72 0.32 -1.39 -5.28
CA VAL A 72 1.30 -0.71 -4.42
C VAL A 72 0.87 0.73 -4.12
N LEU A 73 0.30 1.44 -5.08
CA LEU A 73 -0.25 2.78 -4.86
C LEU A 73 -1.44 2.71 -3.89
N GLN A 74 -2.32 1.72 -4.03
CA GLN A 74 -3.42 1.51 -3.09
C GLN A 74 -2.89 1.23 -1.68
N PHE A 75 -1.89 0.36 -1.54
CA PHE A 75 -1.21 0.12 -0.26
C PHE A 75 -0.64 1.41 0.34
N GLY A 76 0.05 2.24 -0.46
CA GLY A 76 0.57 3.53 -0.03
C GLY A 76 -0.51 4.47 0.48
N PHE A 77 -1.65 4.59 -0.22
CA PHE A 77 -2.76 5.42 0.25
C PHE A 77 -3.37 4.92 1.57
N THR A 78 -3.47 3.60 1.74
CA THR A 78 -4.04 3.01 2.95
C THR A 78 -3.12 3.11 4.17
N THR A 79 -1.81 3.13 3.98
CA THR A 79 -0.84 3.10 5.08
C THR A 79 -0.34 4.49 5.45
N ILE A 80 0.06 5.32 4.48
CA ILE A 80 0.67 6.65 4.71
C ILE A 80 -0.33 7.64 5.32
N PHE A 81 -1.63 7.49 5.02
CA PHE A 81 -2.66 8.48 5.36
C PHE A 81 -3.78 7.92 6.27
N VAL A 82 -3.54 6.78 6.92
CA VAL A 82 -4.53 6.12 7.77
C VAL A 82 -4.96 7.02 8.94
N ALA A 83 -4.04 7.81 9.51
CA ALA A 83 -4.34 8.72 10.61
C ALA A 83 -5.33 9.83 10.21
N ALA A 84 -5.38 10.20 8.93
CA ALA A 84 -6.31 11.21 8.43
C ALA A 84 -7.67 10.63 8.00
N PHE A 85 -7.70 9.36 7.56
CA PHE A 85 -8.92 8.72 7.08
C PHE A 85 -8.97 7.23 7.49
N PRO A 86 -9.60 6.90 8.64
CA PRO A 86 -9.58 5.55 9.20
C PRO A 86 -10.39 4.53 8.39
N LEU A 87 -11.29 4.98 7.51
CA LEU A 87 -12.11 4.10 6.66
C LEU A 87 -11.38 3.62 5.39
N ALA A 88 -10.14 4.09 5.12
CA ALA A 88 -9.37 3.69 3.95
C ALA A 88 -9.20 2.15 3.82
N PRO A 89 -8.80 1.41 4.86
CA PRO A 89 -8.61 -0.04 4.75
C PRO A 89 -9.88 -0.80 4.32
N LEU A 90 -11.05 -0.35 4.78
CA LEU A 90 -12.33 -0.96 4.39
C LEU A 90 -12.65 -0.73 2.91
N LEU A 91 -12.42 0.49 2.41
CA LEU A 91 -12.60 0.79 0.99
C LEU A 91 -11.61 0.02 0.11
N ALA A 92 -10.36 -0.10 0.56
CA ALA A 92 -9.34 -0.89 -0.12
C ALA A 92 -9.69 -2.38 -0.15
N LEU A 93 -10.27 -2.92 0.92
CA LEU A 93 -10.73 -4.31 0.95
C LEU A 93 -11.85 -4.56 -0.08
N LEU A 94 -12.86 -3.70 -0.11
CA LEU A 94 -13.96 -3.81 -1.08
C LEU A 94 -13.43 -3.71 -2.51
N ASN A 95 -12.48 -2.80 -2.73
CA ASN A 95 -11.85 -2.69 -4.03
C ASN A 95 -11.09 -3.96 -4.42
N ASN A 96 -10.22 -4.48 -3.54
CA ASN A 96 -9.44 -5.70 -3.81
C ASN A 96 -10.34 -6.91 -4.15
N ILE A 97 -11.52 -7.01 -3.53
CA ILE A 97 -12.50 -8.08 -3.85
C ILE A 97 -13.00 -7.96 -5.29
N ILE A 98 -13.31 -6.73 -5.73
CA ILE A 98 -13.76 -6.47 -7.11
C ILE A 98 -12.59 -6.67 -8.08
N GLU A 99 -11.42 -6.13 -7.74
CA GLU A 99 -10.21 -6.15 -8.55
C GLU A 99 -9.79 -7.57 -8.91
N ILE A 100 -9.70 -8.49 -7.93
CA ILE A 100 -9.35 -9.89 -8.17
C ILE A 100 -10.27 -10.54 -9.21
N ARG A 101 -11.55 -10.16 -9.23
CA ARG A 101 -12.53 -10.69 -10.20
C ARG A 101 -12.39 -10.03 -11.57
N LEU A 102 -12.13 -8.72 -11.61
CA LEU A 102 -11.93 -7.97 -12.85
C LEU A 102 -10.63 -8.40 -13.54
N ASP A 103 -9.54 -8.51 -12.80
CA ASP A 103 -8.26 -9.03 -13.29
C ASP A 103 -8.43 -10.43 -13.86
N ALA A 104 -9.04 -11.35 -13.10
CA ALA A 104 -9.28 -12.71 -13.58
C ALA A 104 -10.10 -12.72 -14.88
N TYR A 105 -11.12 -11.86 -14.98
CA TYR A 105 -11.92 -11.73 -16.21
C TYR A 105 -11.10 -11.17 -17.38
N LYS A 106 -10.27 -10.15 -17.14
CA LYS A 106 -9.35 -9.55 -18.12
C LYS A 106 -8.37 -10.59 -18.68
N PHE A 107 -7.72 -11.35 -17.80
CA PHE A 107 -6.78 -12.41 -18.17
C PHE A 107 -7.42 -13.56 -18.96
N VAL A 108 -8.66 -13.95 -18.61
CA VAL A 108 -9.34 -15.08 -19.25
C VAL A 108 -9.98 -14.71 -20.59
N THR A 109 -10.49 -13.48 -20.74
CA THR A 109 -11.35 -13.12 -21.88
C THR A 109 -10.77 -12.07 -22.83
N GLN A 110 -9.91 -11.17 -22.34
CA GLN A 110 -9.48 -9.99 -23.12
C GLN A 110 -8.05 -10.09 -23.64
N TRP A 111 -7.17 -10.76 -22.91
CA TRP A 111 -5.76 -10.90 -23.27
C TRP A 111 -5.46 -12.23 -23.96
N ARG A 112 -4.45 -12.19 -24.83
CA ARG A 112 -3.83 -13.40 -25.36
C ARG A 112 -3.04 -14.08 -24.25
N ARG A 113 -3.09 -15.42 -24.21
CA ARG A 113 -2.37 -16.23 -23.21
C ARG A 113 -0.88 -15.85 -23.16
N PRO A 114 -0.36 -15.37 -22.01
CA PRO A 114 1.05 -15.06 -21.85
C PRO A 114 1.89 -16.34 -21.76
N MET A 115 3.18 -16.22 -22.09
CA MET A 115 4.13 -17.30 -21.89
C MET A 115 4.42 -17.46 -20.39
N PRO A 116 4.34 -18.68 -19.83
CA PRO A 116 4.59 -18.90 -18.41
C PRO A 116 6.07 -18.63 -18.09
N ALA A 117 6.31 -17.73 -17.14
CA ALA A 117 7.61 -17.48 -16.54
C ALA A 117 7.60 -17.94 -15.08
N ARG A 118 8.70 -18.52 -14.60
CA ARG A 118 8.86 -18.89 -13.19
C ARG A 118 9.56 -17.74 -12.46
N ALA A 119 8.99 -17.32 -11.33
CA ALA A 119 9.59 -16.37 -10.40
C ALA A 119 9.49 -16.93 -8.98
N THR A 120 10.52 -16.71 -8.17
CA THR A 120 10.58 -17.14 -6.76
C THR A 120 9.86 -16.16 -5.82
N ASP A 121 9.78 -14.90 -6.23
CA ASP A 121 9.35 -13.77 -5.43
C ASP A 121 8.71 -12.68 -6.31
N ILE A 122 8.14 -11.67 -5.65
CA ILE A 122 7.54 -10.50 -6.33
C ILE A 122 8.61 -9.51 -6.85
N GLY A 123 9.89 -9.72 -6.53
CA GLY A 123 11.00 -8.88 -6.99
C GLY A 123 11.09 -7.53 -6.28
N ILE A 124 11.39 -6.47 -7.05
CA ILE A 124 11.62 -5.10 -6.58
C ILE A 124 10.47 -4.55 -5.70
N TRP A 125 9.25 -5.04 -5.93
CA TRP A 125 8.05 -4.60 -5.23
C TRP A 125 8.12 -4.87 -3.73
N HIS A 126 8.82 -5.93 -3.29
CA HIS A 126 8.99 -6.20 -1.87
C HIS A 126 9.73 -5.07 -1.16
N GLY A 127 10.86 -4.62 -1.72
CA GLY A 127 11.62 -3.49 -1.16
C GLY A 127 10.86 -2.17 -1.22
N ILE A 128 10.05 -1.95 -2.26
CA ILE A 128 9.18 -0.78 -2.36
C ILE A 128 8.12 -0.78 -1.25
N LEU A 129 7.45 -1.92 -1.02
CA LEU A 129 6.46 -2.06 0.05
C LEU A 129 7.08 -1.84 1.43
N GLU A 130 8.28 -2.35 1.66
CA GLU A 130 9.01 -2.11 2.92
C GLU A 130 9.34 -0.62 3.10
N GLY A 131 9.84 0.04 2.06
CA GLY A 131 10.14 1.47 2.06
C GLY A 131 8.90 2.33 2.32
N ILE A 132 7.77 2.00 1.67
CA ILE A 132 6.47 2.64 1.94
C ILE A 132 6.05 2.41 3.39
N GLY A 133 6.26 1.21 3.95
CA GLY A 133 5.97 0.91 5.35
C GLY A 133 6.76 1.79 6.33
N VAL A 134 8.05 2.03 6.08
CA VAL A 134 8.87 2.95 6.89
C VAL A 134 8.38 4.39 6.74
N LEU A 135 8.14 4.83 5.50
CA LEU A 135 7.65 6.19 5.22
C LEU A 135 6.27 6.45 5.83
N ALA A 136 5.41 5.43 5.91
CA ALA A 136 4.10 5.51 6.51
C ALA A 136 4.17 5.82 8.02
N VAL A 137 5.12 5.24 8.75
CA VAL A 137 5.30 5.53 10.19
C VAL A 137 5.65 7.00 10.39
N ILE A 138 6.65 7.49 9.65
CA ILE A 138 7.10 8.88 9.72
C ILE A 138 5.95 9.83 9.34
N THR A 139 5.32 9.61 8.19
CA THR A 139 4.25 10.50 7.70
C THR A 139 3.07 10.55 8.66
N ASN A 140 2.62 9.42 9.21
CA ASN A 140 1.53 9.42 10.18
C ASN A 140 1.91 10.15 11.48
N ALA A 141 3.16 10.05 11.94
CA ALA A 141 3.63 10.81 13.09
C ALA A 141 3.49 12.32 12.85
N PHE A 142 3.94 12.80 11.68
CA PHE A 142 3.80 14.20 11.28
C PHE A 142 2.35 14.63 11.08
N VAL A 143 1.50 13.80 10.48
CA VAL A 143 0.07 14.08 10.29
C VAL A 143 -0.62 14.26 11.64
N ILE A 144 -0.34 13.40 12.62
CA ILE A 144 -0.91 13.51 13.96
C ILE A 144 -0.33 14.72 14.71
N ALA A 145 0.97 15.00 14.59
CA ALA A 145 1.59 16.06 15.35
C ALA A 145 1.29 17.47 14.83
N ILE A 146 1.37 17.66 13.51
CA ILE A 146 1.32 18.97 12.87
C ILE A 146 -0.09 19.31 12.40
N THR A 147 -0.75 18.38 11.71
CA THR A 147 -2.04 18.62 11.08
C THR A 147 -3.21 18.47 12.05
N SER A 148 -3.11 17.53 13.00
CA SER A 148 -4.16 17.33 13.99
C SER A 148 -4.13 18.37 15.11
N ASP A 149 -5.31 18.66 15.65
CA ASP A 149 -5.52 19.46 16.87
C ASP A 149 -5.26 18.66 18.15
N TYR A 150 -4.79 17.43 18.05
CA TYR A 150 -4.58 16.55 19.20
C TYR A 150 -3.55 17.10 20.20
N ILE A 151 -2.34 17.44 19.73
CA ILE A 151 -1.25 17.88 20.60
C ILE A 151 -1.55 19.22 21.29
N PRO A 152 -2.03 20.26 20.59
CA PRO A 152 -2.32 21.52 21.25
C PRO A 152 -3.47 21.42 22.27
N ARG A 153 -4.49 20.58 22.01
CA ARG A 153 -5.55 20.26 22.99
C ARG A 153 -4.99 19.55 24.21
N PHE A 154 -4.08 18.60 24.02
CA PHE A 154 -3.41 17.90 25.10
C PHE A 154 -2.59 18.88 25.96
N VAL A 155 -1.74 19.70 25.35
CA VAL A 155 -0.94 20.71 26.08
C VAL A 155 -1.84 21.70 26.82
N TYR A 156 -2.94 22.12 26.21
CA TYR A 156 -3.92 22.99 26.87
C TYR A 156 -4.51 22.30 28.11
N ALA A 157 -5.10 21.11 27.95
CA ALA A 157 -5.77 20.39 29.04
C ALA A 157 -4.85 20.16 30.25
N PHE A 158 -3.57 19.83 30.01
CA PHE A 158 -2.62 19.50 31.08
C PHE A 158 -1.87 20.70 31.68
N LYS A 159 -1.74 21.83 30.98
CA LYS A 159 -0.90 22.96 31.44
C LYS A 159 -1.63 24.29 31.58
N TYR A 160 -2.71 24.51 30.84
CA TYR A 160 -3.39 25.81 30.73
C TYR A 160 -4.90 25.76 30.96
N GLY A 161 -5.49 24.56 30.94
CA GLY A 161 -6.92 24.34 31.11
C GLY A 161 -7.35 24.33 32.57
N PRO A 162 -8.66 24.37 32.83
CA PRO A 162 -9.24 24.38 34.17
C PRO A 162 -8.93 23.10 34.99
N CYS A 163 -8.45 22.04 34.33
CA CYS A 163 -8.09 20.78 34.97
C CYS A 163 -6.75 20.78 35.70
N VAL A 164 -5.93 21.82 35.51
CA VAL A 164 -4.69 22.00 36.29
C VAL A 164 -5.02 22.22 37.77
N ASP A 165 -6.07 22.98 38.07
CA ASP A 165 -6.39 23.41 39.43
C ASP A 165 -7.47 22.55 40.11
N LYS A 166 -8.35 21.89 39.35
CA LYS A 166 -9.55 21.19 39.87
C LYS A 166 -9.40 19.67 40.04
N GLY A 167 -8.27 19.09 39.66
CA GLY A 167 -8.05 17.63 39.71
C GLY A 167 -8.85 16.87 38.65
N HIS A 168 -8.44 15.62 38.36
CA HIS A 168 -8.86 14.81 37.20
C HIS A 168 -10.32 14.31 37.22
N HIS A 169 -11.22 14.91 38.00
CA HIS A 169 -12.57 14.37 38.22
C HIS A 169 -13.61 14.76 37.16
N HIS A 170 -13.28 15.61 36.19
CA HIS A 170 -14.15 15.98 35.06
C HIS A 170 -13.36 16.12 33.75
N GLU A 171 -13.13 15.01 33.03
CA GLU A 171 -12.47 15.02 31.70
C GLU A 171 -13.22 15.88 30.67
N ASP A 172 -14.56 15.90 30.73
CA ASP A 172 -15.40 16.63 29.77
C ASP A 172 -15.31 18.17 29.92
N GLU A 173 -14.84 18.66 31.06
CA GLU A 173 -14.70 20.11 31.33
C GLU A 173 -13.27 20.64 31.08
N CYS A 174 -12.28 19.76 30.82
CA CYS A 174 -10.87 20.17 30.66
C CYS A 174 -10.59 21.02 29.42
N LEU A 175 -11.42 20.90 28.38
CA LEU A 175 -11.29 21.67 27.15
C LEU A 175 -12.17 22.92 27.12
N GLN A 176 -12.86 23.24 28.23
CA GLN A 176 -13.67 24.44 28.32
C GLN A 176 -12.77 25.68 28.18
N GLY A 177 -13.07 26.53 27.19
CA GLY A 177 -12.28 27.73 26.91
C GLY A 177 -11.12 27.52 25.92
N TYR A 178 -10.88 26.29 25.44
CA TYR A 178 -9.81 25.99 24.48
C TYR A 178 -9.85 26.91 23.25
N MET A 179 -11.02 27.05 22.62
CA MET A 179 -11.19 27.90 21.43
C MET A 179 -10.87 29.38 21.68
N ASN A 180 -11.15 29.90 22.88
CA ASN A 180 -10.82 31.28 23.23
C ASN A 180 -9.32 31.45 23.51
N SER A 181 -8.64 30.42 24.02
CA SER A 181 -7.18 30.44 24.23
C SER A 181 -6.36 30.16 22.97
N SER A 182 -6.88 29.36 22.03
CA SER A 182 -6.17 28.95 20.81
C SER A 182 -6.16 30.03 19.73
N LEU A 183 -6.91 31.12 19.94
CA LEU A 183 -7.07 32.21 18.98
C LEU A 183 -6.38 33.46 19.50
N SER A 184 -5.38 33.95 18.75
CA SER A 184 -4.75 35.24 18.99
C SER A 184 -5.57 36.39 18.42
N VAL A 185 -5.51 37.55 19.05
CA VAL A 185 -6.24 38.76 18.65
C VAL A 185 -5.34 39.67 17.84
N PHE A 186 -5.85 40.19 16.72
CA PHE A 186 -5.20 41.20 15.89
C PHE A 186 -6.05 42.48 15.86
N ASP A 187 -5.40 43.64 16.01
CA ASP A 187 -6.06 44.94 15.91
C ASP A 187 -6.04 45.42 14.44
N MET A 188 -7.22 45.54 13.84
CA MET A 188 -7.32 45.93 12.42
C MET A 188 -7.13 47.44 12.19
N SER A 189 -7.07 48.26 13.26
CA SER A 189 -6.76 49.68 13.12
C SER A 189 -5.37 49.94 12.56
N GLU A 190 -4.43 48.99 12.72
CA GLU A 190 -3.10 49.04 12.11
C GLU A 190 -3.13 48.93 10.57
N LEU A 191 -4.15 48.30 10.01
CA LEU A 191 -4.26 48.05 8.56
C LEU A 191 -4.85 49.23 7.77
N LYS A 192 -5.11 50.39 8.42
CA LYS A 192 -5.72 51.60 7.82
C LYS A 192 -6.98 51.34 6.99
N ASN A 193 -7.76 50.30 7.32
CA ASN A 193 -9.00 49.98 6.62
C ASN A 193 -10.21 50.22 7.53
N SER A 194 -10.89 51.34 7.33
CA SER A 194 -11.92 51.88 8.24
C SER A 194 -13.28 51.15 8.19
N SER A 195 -13.40 50.10 7.37
CA SER A 195 -14.68 49.43 7.08
C SER A 195 -14.88 48.11 7.83
N GLN A 196 -13.92 47.71 8.66
CA GLN A 196 -13.88 46.38 9.29
C GLN A 196 -13.89 46.43 10.83
N PRO A 197 -14.30 45.34 11.52
CA PRO A 197 -14.33 45.28 12.98
C PRO A 197 -12.95 45.54 13.61
N ARG A 198 -12.94 46.21 14.78
CA ARG A 198 -11.72 46.65 15.46
C ARG A 198 -10.74 45.51 15.81
N TYR A 199 -11.26 44.33 16.13
CA TYR A 199 -10.46 43.16 16.46
C TYR A 199 -10.88 41.95 15.63
N CYS A 200 -9.90 41.22 15.09
CA CYS A 200 -10.13 39.91 14.49
C CYS A 200 -9.32 38.83 15.21
N ARG A 201 -9.76 37.57 15.09
CA ARG A 201 -9.12 36.41 15.73
C ARG A 201 -8.55 35.50 14.65
N TYR A 202 -7.31 35.07 14.84
CA TYR A 202 -6.63 34.14 13.95
C TYR A 202 -5.98 33.02 14.75
N ARG A 203 -5.71 31.90 14.07
CA ARG A 203 -5.20 30.68 14.70
C ARG A 203 -3.68 30.76 14.83
N ASP A 204 -3.20 31.29 15.94
CA ASP A 204 -1.79 31.29 16.33
C ASP A 204 -1.66 31.54 17.85
N TYR A 205 -0.49 31.28 18.40
CA TYR A 205 -0.17 31.47 19.83
C TYR A 205 0.67 32.74 20.03
N ARG A 206 0.11 33.89 19.64
CA ARG A 206 0.77 35.21 19.72
C ARG A 206 0.21 36.11 20.81
N ALA A 207 1.06 36.98 21.33
CA ALA A 207 0.72 37.92 22.37
C ALA A 207 -0.29 38.97 21.85
N PRO A 208 -1.27 39.39 22.66
CA PRO A 208 -2.31 40.31 22.23
C PRO A 208 -1.79 41.76 22.07
N PRO A 209 -2.55 42.64 21.39
CA PRO A 209 -2.13 44.02 21.10
C PRO A 209 -1.87 44.89 22.35
N TRP A 210 -2.51 44.57 23.48
CA TRP A 210 -2.37 45.29 24.75
C TRP A 210 -1.22 44.76 25.64
N SER A 211 -0.47 43.76 25.18
CA SER A 211 0.69 43.23 25.89
C SER A 211 1.92 44.12 25.68
N PRO A 212 2.92 44.09 26.58
CA PRO A 212 4.14 44.91 26.42
C PRO A 212 4.95 44.58 25.15
N VAL A 213 4.78 43.38 24.60
CA VAL A 213 5.41 42.89 23.37
C VAL A 213 4.33 42.34 22.42
N PRO A 214 3.60 43.21 21.70
CA PRO A 214 2.48 42.78 20.88
C PRO A 214 2.92 41.88 19.71
N TYR A 215 2.10 40.88 19.39
CA TYR A 215 2.26 39.94 18.26
C TYR A 215 3.47 39.00 18.30
N GLU A 216 4.27 39.03 19.37
CA GLU A 216 5.37 38.08 19.60
C GLU A 216 4.86 36.68 20.00
N PHE A 217 5.71 35.66 19.82
CA PHE A 217 5.37 34.29 20.19
C PHE A 217 5.27 34.14 21.71
N THR A 218 4.17 33.55 22.17
CA THR A 218 3.95 33.27 23.60
C THR A 218 4.67 31.99 24.04
N LEU A 219 4.84 31.80 25.35
CA LEU A 219 5.36 30.54 25.89
C LEU A 219 4.48 29.32 25.53
N GLN A 220 3.18 29.53 25.30
CA GLN A 220 2.27 28.48 24.82
C GLN A 220 2.71 27.93 23.47
N PHE A 221 3.14 28.80 22.55
CA PHE A 221 3.67 28.40 21.25
C PHE A 221 4.82 27.40 21.41
N TRP A 222 5.79 27.74 22.26
CA TRP A 222 6.98 26.91 22.49
C TRP A 222 6.67 25.60 23.19
N HIS A 223 5.74 25.57 24.15
CA HIS A 223 5.30 24.31 24.75
C HIS A 223 4.58 23.40 23.74
N VAL A 224 3.72 23.96 22.89
CA VAL A 224 3.04 23.18 21.84
C VAL A 224 4.06 22.67 20.82
N LEU A 225 5.04 23.48 20.41
CA LEU A 225 6.09 23.06 19.49
C LEU A 225 6.97 21.95 20.09
N ALA A 226 7.39 22.11 21.35
CA ALA A 226 8.18 21.10 22.05
C ALA A 226 7.41 19.78 22.19
N ALA A 227 6.12 19.84 22.57
CA ALA A 227 5.26 18.66 22.67
C ALA A 227 5.07 17.97 21.32
N ARG A 228 4.97 18.72 20.21
CA ARG A 228 4.90 18.18 18.85
C ARG A 228 6.14 17.37 18.50
N LEU A 229 7.33 17.93 18.72
CA LEU A 229 8.59 17.26 18.43
C LEU A 229 8.80 16.05 19.32
N ALA A 230 8.51 16.16 20.62
CA ALA A 230 8.60 15.05 21.57
C ALA A 230 7.67 13.90 21.18
N PHE A 231 6.42 14.21 20.78
CA PHE A 231 5.47 13.20 20.32
C PHE A 231 5.98 12.46 19.09
N ILE A 232 6.53 13.15 18.09
CA ILE A 232 7.06 12.51 16.87
C ILE A 232 8.16 11.52 17.24
N ILE A 233 9.12 11.94 18.06
CA ILE A 233 10.23 11.07 18.49
C ILE A 233 9.72 9.83 19.22
N VAL A 234 8.84 10.01 20.22
CA VAL A 234 8.31 8.88 21.01
C VAL A 234 7.48 7.95 20.13
N PHE A 235 6.61 8.49 19.28
CA PHE A 235 5.75 7.71 18.39
C PHE A 235 6.57 6.89 17.40
N GLU A 236 7.56 7.50 16.75
CA GLU A 236 8.42 6.80 15.78
C GLU A 236 9.19 5.65 16.47
N HIS A 237 9.89 5.91 17.58
CA HIS A 237 10.66 4.88 18.27
C HIS A 237 9.77 3.76 18.81
N LEU A 238 8.58 4.07 19.31
CA LEU A 238 7.62 3.08 19.78
C LEU A 238 7.16 2.18 18.63
N VAL A 239 6.73 2.76 17.50
CA VAL A 239 6.20 1.99 16.37
C VAL A 239 7.30 1.17 15.70
N PHE A 240 8.50 1.72 15.53
CA PHE A 240 9.65 0.95 15.03
C PHE A 240 10.03 -0.17 15.99
N GLY A 241 10.03 0.09 17.30
CA GLY A 241 10.27 -0.93 18.32
C GLY A 241 9.26 -2.08 18.25
N ILE A 242 7.97 -1.77 18.10
CA ILE A 242 6.91 -2.78 17.91
C ILE A 242 7.11 -3.54 16.60
N LYS A 243 7.43 -2.86 15.49
CA LYS A 243 7.70 -3.52 14.19
C LYS A 243 8.85 -4.53 14.33
N SER A 244 9.97 -4.13 14.94
CA SER A 244 11.11 -5.00 15.17
C SER A 244 10.79 -6.16 16.11
N PHE A 245 9.97 -5.92 17.14
CA PHE A 245 9.51 -6.97 18.04
C PHE A 245 8.63 -8.01 17.33
N ILE A 246 7.69 -7.57 16.49
CA ILE A 246 6.84 -8.48 15.69
C ILE A 246 7.69 -9.30 14.72
N ALA A 247 8.65 -8.66 14.04
CA ALA A 247 9.58 -9.36 13.14
C ALA A 247 10.45 -10.38 13.88
N TYR A 248 10.77 -10.15 15.15
CA TYR A 248 11.47 -11.13 15.98
C TYR A 248 10.58 -12.32 16.38
N LEU A 249 9.28 -12.09 16.60
CA LEU A 249 8.34 -13.15 17.00
C LEU A 249 7.92 -14.07 15.87
N ILE A 250 7.79 -13.55 14.65
CA ILE A 250 7.28 -14.30 13.50
C ILE A 250 8.48 -14.83 12.70
N PRO A 251 8.73 -16.16 12.69
CA PRO A 251 9.81 -16.71 11.88
C PRO A 251 9.48 -16.60 10.39
N ASP A 252 10.45 -16.18 9.58
CA ASP A 252 10.27 -15.99 8.13
C ASP A 252 9.85 -17.26 7.37
N MET A 253 10.17 -18.44 7.91
CA MET A 253 9.79 -19.73 7.33
C MET A 253 8.88 -20.53 8.28
N PRO A 254 7.68 -20.94 7.83
CA PRO A 254 6.80 -21.78 8.63
C PRO A 254 7.38 -23.18 8.82
N LYS A 255 7.17 -23.77 10.01
CA LYS A 255 7.72 -25.08 10.39
C LYS A 255 7.28 -26.19 9.42
N ASP A 256 6.01 -26.22 9.04
CA ASP A 256 5.47 -27.22 8.10
C ASP A 256 6.16 -27.21 6.73
N LEU A 257 6.64 -26.05 6.26
CA LEU A 257 7.41 -25.96 5.02
C LEU A 257 8.84 -26.49 5.23
N CYS A 258 9.47 -26.12 6.35
CA CYS A 258 10.80 -26.63 6.70
C CYS A 258 10.80 -28.16 6.81
N ASP A 259 9.77 -28.74 7.45
CA ASP A 259 9.62 -30.18 7.61
C ASP A 259 9.36 -30.89 6.27
N ARG A 260 8.54 -30.28 5.39
CA ARG A 260 8.34 -30.80 4.02
C ARG A 260 9.63 -30.78 3.20
N MET A 261 10.36 -29.66 3.19
CA MET A 261 11.65 -29.59 2.48
C MET A 261 12.68 -30.57 3.05
N ARG A 262 12.71 -30.75 4.38
CA ARG A 262 13.58 -31.73 5.03
C ARG A 262 13.21 -33.16 4.62
N ARG A 263 11.91 -33.47 4.56
CA ARG A 263 11.41 -34.77 4.11
C ARG A 263 11.75 -35.04 2.65
N GLU A 264 11.52 -34.08 1.75
CA GLU A 264 11.87 -34.22 0.33
C GLU A 264 13.39 -34.41 0.15
N LYS A 265 14.21 -33.66 0.90
CA LYS A 265 15.67 -33.82 0.89
C LYS A 265 16.12 -35.20 1.39
N TYR A 266 15.49 -35.70 2.47
CA TYR A 266 15.77 -37.03 3.00
C TYR A 266 15.44 -38.12 1.98
N LEU A 267 14.23 -38.10 1.42
CA LEU A 267 13.79 -39.08 0.41
C LEU A 267 14.69 -39.04 -0.84
N MET A 268 15.09 -37.85 -1.29
CA MET A 268 16.02 -37.71 -2.41
C MET A 268 17.39 -38.35 -2.12
N GLN A 269 17.91 -38.19 -0.90
CA GLN A 269 19.19 -38.77 -0.50
C GLN A 269 19.11 -40.30 -0.41
N GLU A 270 18.00 -40.84 0.10
CA GLU A 270 17.73 -42.27 0.16
C GLU A 270 17.67 -42.89 -1.24
N MET A 271 16.88 -42.29 -2.15
CA MET A 271 16.79 -42.74 -3.55
C MET A 271 18.16 -42.67 -4.27
N MET A 272 18.97 -41.65 -4.01
CA MET A 272 20.31 -41.52 -4.60
C MET A 272 21.26 -42.62 -4.12
N TYR A 273 21.21 -42.95 -2.82
CA TYR A 273 22.03 -44.00 -2.23
C TYR A 273 21.64 -45.40 -2.74
N GLU A 274 20.33 -45.68 -2.84
CA GLU A 274 19.82 -46.93 -3.42
C GLU A 274 20.26 -47.08 -4.89
N ALA A 275 20.14 -46.02 -5.70
CA ALA A 275 20.58 -46.02 -7.09
C ALA A 275 22.10 -46.26 -7.24
N GLU A 276 22.92 -45.70 -6.34
CA GLU A 276 24.37 -45.92 -6.34
C GLU A 276 24.71 -47.37 -5.96
N LEU A 277 24.02 -47.95 -4.97
CA LEU A 277 24.17 -49.36 -4.59
C LEU A 277 23.82 -50.30 -5.75
N GLU A 278 22.72 -50.05 -6.45
CA GLU A 278 22.32 -50.82 -7.64
C GLU A 278 23.39 -50.76 -8.73
N HIS A 279 23.90 -49.56 -9.03
CA HIS A 279 24.94 -49.36 -10.03
C HIS A 279 26.26 -50.08 -9.66
N LEU A 280 26.63 -50.13 -8.38
CA LEU A 280 27.79 -50.89 -7.89
C LEU A 280 27.57 -52.40 -8.02
N GLN A 281 26.36 -52.90 -7.75
CA GLN A 281 26.02 -54.31 -7.92
C GLN A 281 26.06 -54.74 -9.39
N GLU A 282 25.56 -53.92 -10.30
CA GLU A 282 25.66 -54.15 -11.75
C GLU A 282 27.11 -54.18 -12.23
N ARG A 283 27.94 -53.24 -11.77
CA ARG A 283 29.39 -53.27 -12.04
C ARG A 283 30.05 -54.55 -11.55
N LYS A 284 29.68 -55.05 -10.36
CA LYS A 284 30.23 -56.30 -9.83
C LYS A 284 29.77 -57.52 -10.65
N LYS A 285 28.53 -57.53 -11.14
CA LYS A 285 28.02 -58.58 -12.04
C LYS A 285 28.71 -58.54 -13.40
N ASN A 286 28.93 -57.35 -13.97
CA ASN A 286 29.58 -57.18 -15.27
C ASN A 286 31.12 -57.31 -15.22
N GLY A 287 31.74 -57.07 -14.06
CA GLY A 287 33.18 -57.23 -13.83
C GLY A 287 33.64 -58.67 -13.56
N GLY A 288 32.72 -59.65 -13.59
CA GLY A 288 33.02 -61.08 -13.35
C GLY A 288 33.54 -61.86 -14.56
N GLY A 289 33.77 -61.20 -15.70
CA GLY A 289 34.19 -61.86 -16.95
C GLY A 289 35.64 -61.54 -17.37
N TYR A 290 36.63 -61.80 -16.52
CA TYR A 290 38.01 -61.97 -16.99
C TYR A 290 38.30 -63.46 -17.11
N HIS A 291 38.17 -63.99 -18.33
CA HIS A 291 38.68 -65.31 -18.69
C HIS A 291 40.20 -65.30 -18.55
N HIS A 292 40.71 -65.99 -17.53
CA HIS A 292 42.09 -66.47 -17.50
C HIS A 292 42.18 -67.68 -18.42
N GLU A 293 42.71 -67.48 -19.62
CA GLU A 293 43.41 -68.54 -20.36
C GLU A 293 44.87 -68.11 -20.50
N TRP A 294 45.71 -68.75 -19.70
CA TRP A 294 47.13 -69.01 -19.98
C TRP A 294 47.29 -70.54 -19.99
N PRO A 295 48.30 -71.12 -20.66
CA PRO A 295 49.35 -70.50 -21.48
C PRO A 295 49.21 -70.75 -22.99
#